data_AF-A0A4Y2D6W5-F1
#
_entry.id   AF-A0A4Y2D6W5-F1
#
_cell.length_a   1.000
_cell.length_b   1.000
_cell.length_c   1.000
_cell.angle_alpha   90.00
_cell.angle_beta   90.00
_cell.angle_gamma   90.00
#
_symmetry.space_group_name_H-M   'P 1'
#
loop_
_entity.id
_entity.type
_entity.pdbx_description
1 polymer ?
#
loop_
_entity_poly.entity_id
_entity_poly.type
_entity_poly.pdbx_seq_one_letter_code
_entity_poly.pdbx_strand_id
1 'polypeptide(L)'
;MSVPEITRTSRLQISKNTVHRRIIESGYMIHAKMDRRLPLSNLQVSKRLQWARNHMSYGDKWMAVLFSDEKNGTSMDLTGIENIGMIYEKSPGAFSVGKAVVDL
;
A
#
# COMPACT_ATOMS: atom_id res chain seq x y z
N MET A 1 12.51 7.42 -13.75
CA MET A 1 13.65 8.33 -13.52
C MET A 1 13.11 9.69 -13.14
N SER A 2 13.45 10.20 -11.96
CA SER A 2 12.95 11.46 -11.41
C SER A 2 13.94 12.60 -11.58
N VAL A 3 13.48 13.85 -11.46
CA VAL A 3 14.35 15.05 -11.56
C VAL A 3 15.56 14.99 -10.61
N PRO A 4 15.42 14.57 -9.34
CA PRO A 4 16.56 14.40 -8.44
C PRO A 4 17.53 13.30 -8.87
N GLU A 5 17.02 12.17 -9.39
CA GLU A 5 17.85 11.08 -9.89
C GLU A 5 18.70 11.55 -11.08
N ILE A 6 18.09 12.23 -12.05
CA ILE A 6 18.78 12.78 -13.23
C ILE A 6 19.84 13.80 -12.81
N THR A 7 19.53 14.64 -11.83
CA THR A 7 20.50 15.62 -11.30
C THR A 7 21.68 14.93 -10.63
N ARG A 8 21.45 13.82 -9.91
CA ARG A 8 22.51 13.05 -9.22
C ARG A 8 23.36 12.21 -10.17
N THR A 9 22.77 11.68 -11.24
CA THR A 9 23.45 10.80 -12.20
C THR A 9 24.09 11.57 -13.36
N SER A 10 23.68 12.81 -13.59
CA SER A 10 24.29 13.66 -14.61
C SER A 10 25.72 14.02 -14.26
N ARG A 11 26.63 13.84 -15.22
CA ARG A 11 28.05 14.24 -15.11
C ARG A 11 28.26 15.75 -15.28
N LEU A 12 27.22 16.45 -15.73
CA LEU A 12 27.22 17.89 -15.90
C LEU A 12 26.70 18.54 -14.60
N GLN A 13 27.28 19.67 -14.20
CA GLN A 13 26.74 20.48 -13.09
C GLN A 13 25.44 21.17 -13.51
N ILE A 14 24.35 20.41 -13.57
CA ILE A 14 23.04 20.89 -14.00
C ILE A 14 22.17 21.11 -12.76
N SER A 15 21.51 22.26 -12.69
CA SER A 15 20.55 22.54 -11.62
C SER A 15 19.26 21.73 -11.80
N LYS A 16 18.57 21.42 -10.69
CA LYS A 16 17.24 20.77 -10.72
C LYS A 16 16.24 21.51 -11.61
N ASN A 17 16.27 22.84 -11.61
CA ASN A 17 15.34 23.67 -12.40
C ASN A 17 15.57 23.52 -13.89
N THR A 18 16.82 23.40 -14.32
CA THR A 18 17.19 23.18 -15.72
C THR A 18 16.71 21.81 -16.20
N VAL A 19 16.91 20.77 -15.38
CA VAL A 19 16.42 19.41 -15.66
C VAL A 19 14.90 19.40 -15.77
N HIS A 20 14.21 20.02 -14.81
CA HIS A 20 12.74 20.12 -14.81
C HIS A 20 12.21 20.82 -16.07
N ARG A 21 12.79 21.97 -16.45
CA ARG A 21 12.38 22.70 -17.66
C ARG A 21 12.58 21.86 -18.92
N ARG A 22 13.73 21.22 -19.07
CA ARG A 22 14.03 20.37 -20.23
C ARG A 22 13.10 19.17 -20.32
N ILE A 23 12.74 18.54 -19.20
CA ILE A 23 11.82 17.40 -19.15
C ILE A 23 10.39 17.80 -19.54
N ILE A 24 9.94 19.02 -19.20
CA ILE A 24 8.65 19.57 -19.63
C ILE A 24 8.68 19.94 -21.12
N GLU A 25 9.69 20.72 -21.55
CA GLU A 25 9.85 21.17 -22.94
C GLU A 25 9.93 19.99 -23.92
N SER A 26 10.56 18.89 -23.51
CA SER A 26 10.74 17.70 -24.34
C SER A 26 9.54 16.74 -24.34
N GLY A 27 8.51 16.99 -23.52
CA GLY A 27 7.34 16.10 -23.44
C GLY A 27 7.62 14.71 -22.84
N TYR A 28 8.84 14.44 -22.35
CA TYR A 28 9.19 13.16 -21.70
C TYR A 28 8.57 13.01 -20.30
N MET A 29 7.98 14.07 -19.75
CA MET A 29 7.32 14.03 -18.44
C MET A 29 5.94 13.37 -18.54
N ILE A 30 5.88 12.06 -18.28
CA ILE A 30 4.61 11.41 -17.98
C ILE A 30 4.27 11.71 -16.51
N HIS A 31 3.71 12.89 -16.25
CA HIS A 31 3.05 13.16 -14.96
C HIS A 31 1.66 12.52 -14.98
N ALA A 32 1.61 11.21 -14.76
CA ALA A 32 0.37 10.56 -14.38
C ALA A 32 0.12 10.88 -12.90
N LYS A 33 -0.70 11.91 -12.64
CA LYS A 33 -1.31 12.05 -11.32
C LYS A 33 -2.05 10.75 -11.07
N MET A 34 -1.58 9.93 -10.11
CA MET A 34 -2.33 8.76 -9.68
C MET A 34 -3.75 9.23 -9.41
N ASP A 35 -4.73 8.54 -10.00
CA ASP A 35 -6.13 8.86 -9.80
C ASP A 35 -6.43 8.62 -8.32
N ARG A 36 -6.26 9.68 -7.54
CA ARG A 36 -6.24 9.59 -6.09
C ARG A 36 -7.68 9.62 -5.64
N ARG A 37 -8.10 8.47 -5.10
CA ARG A 37 -9.07 8.21 -4.04
C ARG A 37 -10.29 9.12 -4.02
N LEU A 38 -11.47 8.48 -3.94
CA LEU A 38 -12.75 9.07 -3.54
C LEU A 38 -12.58 10.36 -2.71
N PRO A 39 -13.17 11.49 -3.15
CA PRO A 39 -13.06 12.75 -2.44
C PRO A 39 -13.54 12.53 -1.01
N LEU A 40 -12.62 12.68 -0.05
CA LEU A 40 -12.93 12.49 1.35
C LEU A 40 -13.69 13.71 1.85
N SER A 41 -14.86 13.49 2.44
CA SER A 41 -15.56 14.56 3.15
C SER A 41 -14.79 14.96 4.42
N ASN A 42 -14.97 16.20 4.89
CA ASN A 42 -14.37 16.67 6.14
C ASN A 42 -14.69 15.74 7.32
N LEU A 43 -15.89 15.16 7.34
CA LEU A 43 -16.29 14.19 8.37
C LEU A 43 -15.47 12.89 8.29
N GLN A 44 -15.24 12.37 7.09
CA GLN A 44 -14.41 11.17 6.89
C GLN A 44 -12.95 11.43 7.30
N VAL A 45 -12.42 12.62 6.99
CA VAL A 45 -11.08 13.03 7.41
C VAL A 45 -10.98 13.07 8.94
N SER A 46 -11.93 13.72 9.62
CA SER A 46 -11.93 13.80 11.10
C SER A 46 -12.04 12.43 11.76
N LYS A 47 -12.93 11.55 11.28
CA LYS A 47 -13.08 10.18 11.81
C LYS A 47 -11.79 9.37 11.66
N ARG A 48 -11.16 9.41 10.48
CA ARG A 48 -9.90 8.70 10.23
C ARG A 48 -8.76 9.25 11.07
N LEU A 49 -8.68 10.57 11.23
CA LEU A 49 -7.66 11.23 12.04
C LEU A 49 -7.79 10.87 13.53
N GLN A 50 -9.02 10.90 14.05
CA GLN A 50 -9.30 10.48 15.43
C GLN A 50 -8.96 9.01 15.64
N TRP A 51 -9.38 8.13 14.72
CA TRP A 51 -9.05 6.72 14.78
C TRP A 51 -7.53 6.49 14.77
N ALA A 52 -6.78 7.16 13.87
CA ALA A 52 -5.34 7.04 13.80
C ALA A 52 -4.63 7.50 15.09
N ARG A 53 -5.04 8.64 15.66
CA ARG A 53 -4.48 9.13 16.93
C ARG A 53 -4.68 8.14 18.08
N ASN A 54 -5.86 7.52 18.16
CA ASN A 54 -6.19 6.57 19.21
C ASN A 54 -5.42 5.24 19.09
N HIS A 55 -4.98 4.88 17.89
CA HIS A 55 -4.33 3.59 17.62
C HIS A 55 -2.85 3.70 17.19
N MET A 56 -2.27 4.90 17.17
CA MET A 56 -0.83 5.10 16.89
C MET A 56 0.05 4.41 17.92
N SER A 57 -0.34 4.44 19.20
CA SER A 57 0.39 3.80 20.30
C SER A 57 -0.07 2.37 20.59
N TYR A 58 -0.77 1.72 19.66
CA TYR A 58 -1.35 0.39 19.90
C TYR A 58 -0.27 -0.70 19.99
N GLY A 59 0.89 -0.50 19.35
CA GLY A 59 2.09 -1.32 19.53
C GLY A 59 1.85 -2.81 19.26
N ASP A 60 2.34 -3.67 20.14
CA ASP A 60 2.25 -5.14 20.01
C ASP A 60 0.81 -5.65 20.00
N LYS A 61 -0.17 -4.85 20.43
CA LYS A 61 -1.60 -5.20 20.34
C LYS A 61 -2.05 -5.40 18.89
N TRP A 62 -1.36 -4.79 17.92
CA TRP A 62 -1.60 -5.05 16.50
C TRP A 62 -1.42 -6.53 16.12
N MET A 63 -0.56 -7.27 16.83
CA MET A 63 -0.30 -8.68 16.55
C MET A 63 -1.50 -9.58 16.85
N ALA A 64 -2.43 -9.13 17.70
CA ALA A 64 -3.66 -9.84 18.02
C ALA A 64 -4.84 -9.44 17.12
N VAL A 65 -4.66 -8.46 16.22
CA VAL A 65 -5.74 -7.96 15.36
C VAL A 65 -5.81 -8.81 14.09
N LEU A 66 -6.93 -9.52 13.92
CA LEU A 66 -7.28 -10.19 12.68
C LEU A 66 -8.08 -9.24 11.77
N PHE A 67 -7.54 -8.93 10.59
CA PHE A 67 -8.24 -8.13 9.58
C PHE A 67 -8.96 -9.04 8.57
N SER A 68 -10.17 -8.65 8.17
CA SER A 68 -10.94 -9.27 7.09
C SER A 68 -11.53 -8.21 6.18
N ASP A 69 -11.69 -8.54 4.89
CA ASP A 69 -12.35 -7.70 3.89
C ASP A 69 -12.95 -8.59 2.80
N GLU A 70 -14.05 -8.15 2.19
CA GLU A 70 -14.67 -8.83 1.06
C GLU A 70 -14.19 -8.20 -0.24
N LYS A 71 -13.52 -9.00 -1.09
CA LYS A 71 -13.13 -8.57 -2.43
C LYS A 71 -14.06 -9.20 -3.46
N ASN A 72 -14.76 -8.38 -4.23
CA ASN A 72 -15.51 -8.87 -5.39
C ASN A 72 -14.54 -9.53 -6.37
N GLY A 73 -14.70 -10.83 -6.58
CA GLY A 73 -13.91 -11.63 -7.51
C GLY A 73 -14.24 -11.28 -8.95
N THR A 74 -13.66 -10.21 -9.49
CA THR A 74 -13.42 -10.16 -10.95
C THR A 74 -12.41 -11.28 -11.22
N SER A 75 -12.79 -12.23 -12.09
CA SER A 75 -12.11 -13.53 -12.27
C SER A 75 -10.60 -13.41 -12.07
N MET A 76 -10.11 -14.05 -11.01
CA MET A 76 -8.68 -14.14 -10.77
C MET A 76 -8.04 -14.84 -11.98
N ASP A 77 -7.16 -14.12 -12.68
CA ASP A 77 -5.98 -14.74 -13.27
C ASP A 77 -5.37 -15.69 -12.22
N LEU A 78 -5.02 -16.92 -12.63
CA LEU A 78 -4.51 -17.99 -11.78
C LEU A 78 -3.33 -17.57 -10.87
N THR A 79 -2.64 -16.47 -11.14
CA THR A 79 -1.63 -15.87 -10.24
C THR A 79 -2.17 -15.34 -8.90
N GLY A 80 -3.48 -15.06 -8.81
CA GLY A 80 -4.12 -14.64 -7.56
C GLY A 80 -4.23 -15.77 -6.53
N ILE A 81 -4.35 -17.02 -7.00
CA ILE A 81 -4.57 -18.21 -6.16
C ILE A 81 -3.26 -18.72 -5.56
N GLU A 82 -2.14 -18.63 -6.29
CA GLU A 82 -0.81 -19.06 -5.80
C GLU A 82 -0.37 -18.29 -4.55
N ASN A 83 -0.78 -17.01 -4.43
CA ASN A 83 -0.46 -16.18 -3.27
C ASN A 83 -1.20 -16.58 -1.99
N ILE A 84 -2.35 -17.26 -2.10
CA ILE A 84 -3.10 -17.75 -0.95
C ILE A 84 -2.33 -18.89 -0.27
N GLY A 85 -1.76 -19.83 -1.05
CA GLY A 85 -0.88 -20.89 -0.54
C GLY A 85 0.36 -20.36 0.19
N MET A 86 0.96 -19.29 -0.33
CA MET A 86 2.13 -18.63 0.27
C MET A 86 1.85 -18.00 1.65
N ILE A 87 0.59 -17.61 1.94
CA ILE A 87 0.20 -17.10 3.26
C ILE A 87 0.07 -18.26 4.26
N TYR A 88 -0.47 -19.41 3.84
CA TYR A 88 -0.60 -20.61 4.67
C TYR A 88 0.76 -21.23 5.04
N GLU A 89 1.72 -21.26 4.11
CA GLU A 89 3.07 -21.81 4.38
C GLU A 89 3.91 -20.92 5.31
N LYS A 90 3.77 -19.60 5.24
CA LYS A 90 4.64 -18.67 5.99
C LYS A 90 4.25 -18.46 7.45
N SER A 91 3.00 -18.74 7.84
CA SER A 91 2.54 -18.58 9.23
C SER A 91 1.50 -19.64 9.65
N PRO A 92 1.91 -20.90 9.86
CA PRO A 92 0.99 -21.98 10.28
C PRO A 92 0.32 -21.74 11.65
N GLY A 93 0.93 -20.92 12.51
CA GLY A 93 0.44 -20.63 13.87
C GLY A 93 -0.55 -19.48 13.97
N ALA A 94 -0.83 -18.74 12.88
CA ALA A 94 -1.72 -17.59 12.92
C ALA A 94 -3.21 -17.97 13.11
N PHE A 95 -3.57 -19.22 12.85
CA PHE A 95 -4.92 -19.74 13.02
C PHE A 95 -4.89 -21.15 13.61
N SER A 96 -4.41 -21.29 14.86
CA SER A 96 -4.71 -22.48 15.65
C SER A 96 -6.16 -22.40 16.12
N VAL A 97 -7.12 -22.81 15.28
CA VAL A 97 -8.45 -23.20 15.76
C VAL A 97 -8.23 -24.47 16.56
N GLY A 98 -8.30 -24.36 17.89
CA GLY A 98 -8.36 -25.51 18.78
C GLY A 98 -9.50 -26.40 18.33
N LYS A 99 -9.16 -27.58 17.79
CA LYS A 99 -10.13 -28.63 17.49
C LYS A 99 -10.65 -29.16 18.82
N ALA A 100 -11.73 -28.56 19.34
CA ALA A 100 -12.53 -29.19 20.37
C ALA A 100 -13.20 -30.40 19.71
N VAL A 101 -12.64 -31.58 19.96
CA VAL A 101 -13.32 -32.85 19.74
C VAL A 101 -14.41 -32.91 20.81
N VAL A 102 -15.66 -32.76 20.40
CA VAL A 102 -16.82 -33.14 21.23
C VAL A 102 -17.06 -34.62 20.92
N ASP A 103 -16.67 -35.48 21.85
CA ASP A 103 -17.09 -36.88 21.87
C ASP A 103 -18.48 -36.95 22.52
N LEU A 104 -19.44 -37.55 21.81
CA LEU A 104 -20.69 -38.11 22.35
C LEU A 104 -20.77 -39.57 21.92
#